data_AF-A0A5J4R394-F1
#
_entry.id   AF-A0A5J4R394-F1
#
_cell.length_a   1.000
_cell.length_b   1.000
_cell.length_c   1.000
_cell.angle_alpha   90.00
_cell.angle_beta   90.00
_cell.angle_gamma   90.00
#
_symmetry.space_group_name_H-M   'P 1'
#
loop_
_entity.id
_entity.type
_entity.pdbx_description
1 polymer ?
#
loop_
_entity_poly.entity_id
_entity_poly.type
_entity_poly.pdbx_seq_one_letter_code
_entity_poly.pdbx_strand_id
1 'polypeptide(L)'
;MIKNWEGLDINISTKTKKFKKYPSPFDSKSTVNGALDQLFCKFQKSILIVSYSSNSIPAKEEMIEILSRYKSNVRLEEIDYKYSFGNQNHKIGDNANNVKEYLFIAT
;
A
#
# COMPACT_ATOMS: atom_id res chain seq x y z
N MET A 1 -12.14 -11.39 4.64
CA MET A 1 -12.12 -12.79 5.09
C MET A 1 -12.59 -13.64 3.91
N ILE A 2 -11.76 -14.58 3.45
CA ILE A 2 -12.03 -15.39 2.25
C ILE A 2 -13.17 -16.36 2.58
N LYS A 3 -14.36 -16.15 1.97
CA LYS A 3 -15.38 -17.21 1.86
C LYS A 3 -14.72 -18.35 1.07
N ASN A 4 -14.82 -19.60 1.50
CA ASN A 4 -14.18 -20.79 0.92
C ASN A 4 -14.49 -21.00 -0.58
N TRP A 5 -14.03 -20.10 -1.44
CA TRP A 5 -14.35 -19.99 -2.87
C TRP A 5 -15.85 -19.79 -3.20
N GLU A 6 -16.71 -19.78 -2.18
CA GLU A 6 -18.16 -19.58 -2.32
C GLU A 6 -18.52 -18.16 -2.74
N GLY A 7 -19.27 -18.06 -3.85
CA GLY A 7 -19.76 -16.78 -4.41
C GLY A 7 -18.72 -15.98 -5.19
N LEU A 8 -17.60 -16.61 -5.58
CA LEU A 8 -16.59 -15.97 -6.42
C LEU A 8 -16.88 -16.23 -7.91
N ASP A 9 -17.03 -15.15 -8.66
CA ASP A 9 -17.18 -15.22 -10.11
C ASP A 9 -15.81 -15.44 -10.76
N ILE A 10 -15.64 -16.59 -11.41
CA ILE A 10 -14.43 -16.90 -12.19
C ILE A 10 -14.57 -16.30 -13.59
N ASN A 11 -13.57 -15.53 -14.02
CA ASN A 11 -13.50 -15.01 -15.37
C ASN A 11 -12.95 -16.07 -16.34
N ILE A 12 -13.87 -16.86 -16.90
CA ILE A 12 -13.58 -18.00 -17.79
C ILE A 12 -12.92 -17.56 -19.11
N SER A 13 -13.09 -16.31 -19.55
CA SER A 13 -12.47 -15.81 -20.79
C SER A 13 -10.96 -15.67 -20.71
N THR A 14 -10.39 -15.62 -19.50
CA THR A 14 -8.94 -15.52 -19.31
C THR A 14 -8.30 -16.89 -19.14
N LYS A 15 -7.14 -17.13 -19.77
CA LYS A 15 -6.37 -18.38 -19.63
C LYS A 15 -6.06 -18.73 -18.16
N THR A 16 -5.84 -17.70 -17.34
CA THR A 16 -5.51 -17.84 -15.92
C THR A 16 -6.74 -18.02 -15.03
N LYS A 17 -7.97 -18.02 -15.59
CA LYS A 17 -9.24 -18.17 -14.86
C LYS A 17 -9.27 -17.34 -13.57
N LYS A 18 -8.87 -16.08 -13.68
CA LYS A 18 -8.80 -15.17 -12.52
C LYS A 18 -10.20 -14.91 -12.00
N PHE A 19 -10.32 -14.60 -10.72
CA PHE A 19 -11.55 -14.03 -10.20
C PHE A 19 -11.88 -12.71 -10.91
N LYS A 20 -13.16 -12.42 -11.05
CA LYS A 20 -13.60 -11.06 -11.39
C LYS A 20 -13.05 -10.10 -10.34
N LYS A 21 -12.53 -8.98 -10.82
CA LYS A 21 -11.97 -7.94 -9.97
C LYS A 21 -13.11 -7.33 -9.13
N TYR A 22 -12.93 -7.30 -7.81
CA TYR A 22 -13.79 -6.55 -6.92
C TYR A 22 -13.29 -5.11 -6.84
N PRO A 23 -14.18 -4.10 -6.89
CA PRO A 23 -13.77 -2.72 -6.70
C PRO A 23 -13.20 -2.55 -5.29
N SER A 24 -11.96 -2.10 -5.22
CA SER A 24 -11.25 -1.75 -3.99
C SER A 24 -10.95 -0.27 -3.99
N PRO A 25 -11.08 0.44 -2.85
CA PRO A 25 -10.69 1.83 -2.76
C PRO A 25 -9.15 2.02 -2.93
N PHE A 26 -8.37 0.94 -2.92
CA PHE A 26 -6.94 0.92 -3.22
C PHE A 26 -6.61 0.60 -4.69
N ASP A 27 -7.61 0.55 -5.58
CA ASP A 27 -7.41 0.14 -6.98
C ASP A 27 -6.74 1.17 -7.88
N SER A 28 -6.82 2.46 -7.53
CA SER A 28 -6.25 3.53 -8.34
C SER A 28 -5.53 4.58 -7.50
N LYS A 29 -4.61 5.28 -8.16
CA LYS A 29 -3.94 6.45 -7.60
C LYS A 29 -4.92 7.56 -7.19
N SER A 30 -6.07 7.67 -7.87
CA SER A 30 -7.07 8.69 -7.56
C SER A 30 -7.90 8.37 -6.31
N THR A 31 -8.03 7.11 -5.92
CA THR A 31 -8.86 6.69 -4.78
C THR A 31 -8.06 6.37 -3.52
N VAL A 32 -6.77 6.03 -3.66
CA VAL A 32 -5.93 5.55 -2.55
C VAL A 32 -5.81 6.54 -1.39
N ASN A 33 -5.69 7.84 -1.68
CA ASN A 33 -5.57 8.87 -0.64
C ASN A 33 -6.84 8.95 0.22
N GLY A 34 -8.01 8.93 -0.41
CA GLY A 34 -9.29 8.89 0.30
C GLY A 34 -9.48 7.60 1.10
N ALA A 35 -8.99 6.47 0.58
CA ALA A 35 -9.04 5.19 1.28
C ALA A 35 -8.19 5.21 2.57
N LEU A 36 -6.98 5.77 2.49
CA LEU A 36 -6.09 5.92 3.64
C LEU A 36 -6.62 6.92 4.65
N ASP A 37 -7.17 8.04 4.20
CA ASP A 37 -7.81 9.05 5.07
C ASP A 37 -8.93 8.42 5.91
N GLN A 38 -9.84 7.68 5.27
CA GLN A 38 -10.91 6.96 5.96
C GLN A 38 -10.37 5.90 6.93
N LEU A 39 -9.30 5.20 6.54
CA LEU A 39 -8.67 4.19 7.39
C LEU A 39 -8.07 4.81 8.65
N PHE A 40 -7.32 5.90 8.52
CA PHE A 40 -6.71 6.59 9.65
C PHE A 40 -7.75 7.25 10.55
N CYS A 41 -8.80 7.84 9.96
CA CYS A 41 -9.97 8.35 10.70
C CYS A 41 -10.58 7.26 11.61
N LYS A 42 -10.80 6.06 11.06
CA LYS A 42 -11.37 4.93 11.81
C LYS A 42 -10.52 4.55 13.03
N PHE A 43 -9.19 4.65 12.92
CA PHE A 43 -8.25 4.27 13.97
C PHE A 43 -7.63 5.47 14.69
N GLN A 44 -8.21 6.67 14.57
CA GLN A 44 -7.63 7.92 15.10
C GLN A 44 -7.33 7.89 16.61
N LYS A 45 -8.06 7.06 17.38
CA LYS A 45 -7.86 6.89 18.84
C LYS A 45 -6.71 5.95 19.21
N SER A 46 -6.08 5.28 18.24
CA SER A 46 -4.96 4.34 18.44
C SER A 46 -3.65 4.96 17.95
N ILE A 47 -2.50 4.53 18.47
CA ILE A 47 -1.21 4.85 17.85
C ILE A 47 -1.17 4.16 16.48
N LEU A 48 -0.80 4.89 15.43
CA LEU A 48 -0.69 4.34 14.09
C LEU A 48 0.78 4.12 13.76
N ILE A 49 1.10 2.90 13.33
CA ILE A 49 2.41 2.56 12.76
C ILE A 49 2.17 2.11 11.32
N VAL A 50 2.75 2.84 10.37
CA VAL A 50 2.60 2.55 8.94
C VAL A 50 3.98 2.26 8.36
N SER A 51 4.18 1.00 7.96
CA SER A 51 5.32 0.58 7.14
C SER A 51 5.00 0.82 5.67
N TYR A 52 5.90 1.49 4.96
CA TYR A 52 5.62 2.00 3.64
C TYR A 52 6.89 2.13 2.79
N SER A 53 6.83 1.78 1.50
CA SER A 53 8.01 1.85 0.64
C SER A 53 8.12 3.20 -0.08
N SER A 54 9.34 3.70 -0.32
CA SER A 54 9.56 5.00 -0.97
C SER A 54 9.09 5.09 -2.42
N ASN A 55 8.84 3.94 -3.06
CA ASN A 55 8.31 3.87 -4.42
C ASN A 55 6.79 3.70 -4.47
N SER A 56 6.11 3.73 -3.31
CA SER A 56 4.66 3.57 -3.19
C SER A 56 3.90 4.88 -3.41
N ILE A 57 2.57 4.79 -3.51
CA ILE A 57 1.65 5.91 -3.73
C ILE A 57 0.51 5.82 -2.71
N PRO A 58 0.25 6.86 -1.88
CA PRO A 58 0.81 8.21 -1.90
C PRO A 58 2.31 8.33 -1.63
N ALA A 59 2.91 9.45 -2.05
CA ALA A 59 4.28 9.78 -1.70
C ALA A 59 4.44 10.05 -0.20
N LYS A 60 5.68 10.15 0.28
CA LYS A 60 6.01 10.41 1.69
C LYS A 60 5.26 11.64 2.22
N GLU A 61 5.33 12.76 1.50
CA GLU A 61 4.77 14.04 1.92
C GLU A 61 3.23 13.97 2.02
N GLU A 62 2.60 13.31 1.05
CA GLU A 62 1.16 13.07 1.04
C GLU A 62 0.74 12.16 2.21
N MET A 63 1.52 11.11 2.52
CA MET A 63 1.24 10.23 3.67
C MET A 63 1.30 11.00 4.99
N ILE A 64 2.32 11.86 5.17
CA ILE A 64 2.43 12.73 6.35
C ILE A 64 1.24 13.66 6.44
N GLU A 65 0.80 14.26 5.33
CA GLU A 65 -0.36 15.15 5.30
C GLU A 65 -1.63 14.42 5.75
N ILE A 66 -1.89 13.23 5.23
CA ILE A 66 -3.09 12.45 5.57
C ILE A 66 -3.04 12.03 7.06
N LEU A 67 -1.89 11.55 7.56
CA LEU A 67 -1.74 11.18 8.98
C LEU A 67 -1.93 12.38 9.92
N SER A 68 -1.38 13.54 9.56
CA SER A 68 -1.42 14.76 10.38
C SER A 68 -2.83 15.34 10.56
N ARG A 69 -3.80 14.92 9.74
CA ARG A 69 -5.22 15.28 9.93
C ARG A 69 -5.82 14.69 11.20
N TYR A 70 -5.30 13.54 11.64
CA TYR A 70 -5.83 12.77 12.77
C TYR A 70 -4.85 12.64 13.94
N LYS A 71 -3.59 13.00 13.73
CA LYS A 71 -2.47 12.79 14.66
C LYS A 71 -1.68 14.07 14.83
N SER A 72 -1.40 14.43 16.09
CA SER A 72 -0.70 15.68 16.41
C SER A 72 0.80 15.58 16.17
N ASN A 73 1.35 14.36 16.21
CA ASN A 73 2.76 14.11 15.97
C ASN A 73 2.91 12.92 15.02
N VAL A 74 3.66 13.12 13.93
CA VAL A 74 4.02 12.10 12.96
C VAL A 74 5.54 12.07 12.86
N ARG A 75 6.14 11.02 13.42
CA ARG A 75 7.58 10.76 13.30
C ARG A 75 7.83 9.81 12.13
N LEU A 76 8.86 10.08 11.36
CA LEU A 76 9.30 9.22 10.27
C LEU A 76 10.70 8.68 10.56
N GLU A 77 10.86 7.36 10.43
CA GLU A 77 12.16 6.71 10.31
C GLU A 77 12.36 6.23 8.87
N GLU A 78 13.53 6.46 8.29
CA GLU A 78 13.89 5.98 6.94
C GLU A 78 15.00 4.92 7.04
N ILE A 79 14.79 3.78 6.38
CA ILE A 79 15.71 2.64 6.42
C ILE A 79 16.08 2.25 5.00
N ASP A 80 17.38 2.16 4.69
CA ASP A 80 17.82 1.58 3.42
C ASP A 80 17.41 0.12 3.32
N TYR A 81 16.66 -0.22 2.27
CA TYR A 81 16.16 -1.56 2.08
C TYR A 81 16.27 -2.01 0.63
N LYS A 82 16.57 -3.31 0.46
CA LYS A 82 16.67 -3.94 -0.87
C LYS A 82 15.74 -5.14 -0.95
N TYR A 83 14.69 -5.02 -1.74
CA TYR A 83 13.80 -6.14 -2.01
C TYR A 83 14.49 -7.21 -2.86
N SER A 84 14.23 -8.47 -2.49
CA SER A 84 14.65 -9.65 -3.26
C SER A 84 13.42 -10.29 -3.92
N PHE A 85 13.24 -10.06 -5.22
CA PHE A 85 12.20 -10.69 -6.03
C PHE A 85 12.74 -11.12 -7.39
N GLY A 86 12.14 -12.15 -7.99
CA GLY A 86 12.57 -12.71 -9.27
C GLY A 86 12.58 -11.65 -10.37
N ASN A 87 13.71 -11.51 -11.06
CA ASN A 87 13.87 -10.60 -12.18
C ASN A 87 13.80 -11.36 -13.52
N GLN A 88 13.37 -10.66 -14.56
CA GLN A 88 13.65 -11.10 -15.92
C GLN A 88 15.13 -10.79 -16.22
N ASN A 89 15.84 -11.64 -16.97
CA ASN A 89 17.29 -11.48 -17.23
C ASN A 89 17.68 -10.06 -17.72
N HIS A 90 16.80 -9.37 -18.45
CA HIS A 90 17.05 -8.03 -18.97
C HIS A 90 16.88 -6.89 -17.95
N LYS A 91 16.44 -7.18 -16.71
CA LYS A 91 16.26 -6.18 -15.62
C LYS A 91 17.23 -6.38 -14.45
N ILE A 92 18.28 -7.18 -14.64
CA ILE A 92 19.32 -7.36 -13.63
C ILE A 92 20.03 -6.01 -13.43
N GLY A 93 19.89 -5.42 -12.23
CA GLY A 93 20.49 -4.13 -11.88
C GLY A 93 19.56 -2.90 -12.00
N ASP A 94 18.42 -3.03 -12.68
CA ASP A 94 17.43 -1.95 -12.87
C ASP A 94 16.01 -2.46 -12.65
N ASN A 95 15.73 -2.88 -11.42
CA ASN A 95 14.45 -3.45 -11.00
C ASN A 95 13.76 -2.65 -9.90
N ALA A 96 14.15 -1.39 -9.67
CA ALA A 96 13.58 -0.50 -8.64
C ALA A 96 13.45 -1.17 -7.25
N ASN A 97 14.41 -2.05 -6.92
CA ASN A 97 14.37 -2.85 -5.69
C ASN A 97 15.18 -2.26 -4.54
N ASN A 98 16.05 -1.28 -4.81
CA ASN A 98 16.68 -0.47 -3.78
C ASN A 98 15.75 0.70 -3.47
N VAL A 99 15.26 0.75 -2.25
CA VAL A 99 14.25 1.71 -1.78
C VAL A 99 14.64 2.22 -0.40
N LYS A 100 13.95 3.27 0.05
CA LYS A 100 13.85 3.58 1.47
C LYS A 100 12.56 2.99 2.00
N GLU A 101 12.64 2.18 3.05
CA GLU A 101 11.47 1.82 3.84
C GLU A 101 11.20 2.92 4.86
N TYR A 102 9.97 3.40 4.86
CA TYR A 102 9.45 4.41 5.76
C TYR A 102 8.66 3.74 6.87
N LEU A 103 8.96 4.13 8.11
CA LEU A 103 8.15 3.80 9.26
C LEU A 103 7.57 5.09 9.83
N PHE A 104 6.28 5.33 9.53
CA PHE A 104 5.54 6.45 10.13
C PHE A 104 4.99 6.00 11.48
N ILE A 105 5.32 6.76 12.53
CA ILE A 105 4.83 6.55 13.89
C ILE A 105 4.01 7.78 14.26
N ALA A 106 2.69 7.62 14.29
CA ALA A 106 1.75 8.72 14.50
C ALA A 106 0.97 8.53 15.80
N THR A 107 1.15 9.45 16.75
CA THR A 107 0.58 9.41 18.10
C THR A 107 -0.55 10.40 18.24
#